data_AF-A0A3S4KP69-F1
#
_entry.id   AF-A0A3S4KP69-F1
#
_cell.length_a   1.000
_cell.length_b   1.000
_cell.length_c   1.000
_cell.angle_alpha   90.00
_cell.angle_beta   90.00
_cell.angle_gamma   90.00
#
_symmetry.space_group_name_H-M   'P 1'
#
loop_
_entity.id
_entity.type
_entity.pdbx_description
1 polymer ?
#
loop_
_entity_poly.entity_id
_entity_poly.type
_entity_poly.pdbx_seq_one_letter_code
_entity_poly.pdbx_strand_id
1 'polypeptide(L)'
;MTPSDENECRQMLYTGYHYNDGPTAVRYPRGNAVGVELTPLEKLPFGKGLVKRQGEKLAILNFGTLLPEAAKVAESLNATLVDMRFVKPLDETLILGDG
;
A
#
# COMPACT_ATOMS: atom_id res chain seq x y z
N MET A 1 4.10 8.25 1.17
CA MET A 1 4.10 6.81 0.86
C MET A 1 4.19 6.02 2.17
N THR A 2 3.45 4.92 2.26
CA THR A 2 3.27 4.10 3.47
C THR A 2 3.43 2.62 3.10
N PRO A 3 4.66 2.08 3.08
CA PRO A 3 4.92 0.70 2.69
C PRO A 3 4.30 -0.28 3.69
N SER A 4 3.73 -1.36 3.17
CA SER A 4 3.14 -2.44 3.95
C SER A 4 4.17 -3.49 4.40
N ASP A 5 5.26 -3.64 3.65
CA ASP A 5 6.39 -4.53 3.93
C ASP A 5 7.73 -3.94 3.46
N GLU A 6 8.82 -4.67 3.68
CA GLU A 6 10.18 -4.26 3.28
C GLU A 6 10.39 -4.20 1.77
N ASN A 7 9.70 -5.01 0.98
CA ASN A 7 9.82 -4.95 -0.46
C ASN A 7 9.18 -3.65 -0.95
N GLU A 8 7.94 -3.37 -0.55
CA GLU A 8 7.25 -2.11 -0.81
C GLU A 8 8.06 -0.90 -0.31
N CYS A 9 8.72 -1.01 0.85
CA CYS A 9 9.58 0.05 1.36
C CYS A 9 10.73 0.37 0.39
N ARG A 10 11.42 -0.66 -0.11
CA ARG A 10 12.50 -0.51 -1.11
C ARG A 10 11.98 0.07 -2.42
N GLN A 11 10.82 -0.40 -2.90
CA GLN A 11 10.19 0.11 -4.12
C GLN A 11 9.76 1.57 -3.98
N MET A 12 9.20 1.96 -2.83
CA MET A 12 8.80 3.34 -2.56
C MET A 12 9.98 4.29 -2.40
N LEU A 13 11.06 3.85 -1.73
CA LEU A 13 12.31 4.62 -1.66
C LEU A 13 12.90 4.84 -3.05
N TYR A 14 12.94 3.80 -3.88
CA TYR A 14 13.40 3.88 -5.26
C TYR A 14 12.53 4.83 -6.11
N THR A 15 11.21 4.68 -6.01
CA THR A 15 10.22 5.53 -6.69
C THR A 15 10.37 6.99 -6.26
N GLY A 16 10.51 7.25 -4.96
CA GLY A 16 10.68 8.59 -4.41
C GLY A 16 12.02 9.24 -4.78
N TYR A 17 13.09 8.45 -4.84
CA TYR A 17 14.42 8.90 -5.25
C TYR A 17 14.47 9.33 -6.71
N HIS A 18 13.72 8.64 -7.58
CA HIS A 18 13.64 8.93 -9.02
C HIS A 18 12.47 9.84 -9.41
N TYR A 19 11.85 10.51 -8.45
CA TYR A 19 10.79 11.48 -8.71
C TYR A 19 11.39 12.89 -8.71
N ASN A 20 11.19 13.61 -9.82
CA ASN A 20 11.83 14.90 -10.07
C ASN A 20 10.86 16.09 -10.00
N ASP A 21 9.55 15.84 -9.93
CA ASP A 21 8.52 16.88 -10.03
C ASP A 21 8.10 17.45 -8.66
N GLY A 22 8.76 17.05 -7.58
CA GLY A 22 8.48 17.56 -6.25
C GLY A 22 9.06 16.72 -5.10
N PRO A 23 8.80 17.11 -3.85
CA PRO A 23 9.26 16.36 -2.69
C PRO A 23 8.49 15.05 -2.51
N THR A 24 9.19 14.01 -2.03
CA THR A 24 8.59 12.72 -1.67
C THR A 24 8.88 12.36 -0.22
N ALA A 25 8.01 11.54 0.38
CA ALA A 25 8.18 11.04 1.74
C ALA A 25 7.76 9.58 1.83
N VAL A 26 8.62 8.75 2.44
CA VAL A 26 8.35 7.34 2.78
C VAL A 26 8.41 7.23 4.30
N ARG A 27 7.31 6.80 4.94
CA ARG A 27 7.26 6.60 6.40
C ARG A 27 7.12 5.13 6.75
N TYR A 28 7.93 4.63 7.67
CA TYR A 28 7.86 3.28 8.20
C TYR A 28 8.06 3.32 9.72
N PRO A 29 7.43 2.43 10.49
CA PRO A 29 7.59 2.40 11.94
C PRO A 29 8.99 1.89 12.33
N ARG A 30 9.35 2.06 13.60
CA ARG A 30 10.44 1.29 14.22
C ARG A 30 9.96 -0.15 14.41
N GLY A 31 10.74 -1.13 13.95
CA GLY A 31 10.42 -2.54 14.15
C GLY A 31 11.11 -3.43 13.12
N ASN A 32 10.80 -4.73 13.20
CA ASN A 32 11.23 -5.70 12.21
C ASN A 32 10.28 -5.71 11.01
N ALA A 33 10.80 -6.12 9.87
CA ALA A 33 10.02 -6.37 8.68
C ALA A 33 9.34 -7.77 8.72
N VAL A 34 8.61 -8.14 7.68
CA VAL A 34 7.78 -9.37 7.67
C VAL A 34 8.44 -10.58 7.02
N GLY A 35 9.58 -10.40 6.34
CA GLY A 35 10.35 -11.47 5.70
C GLY A 35 9.87 -11.82 4.28
N VAL A 36 9.32 -10.85 3.53
CA VAL A 36 8.84 -11.09 2.15
C VAL A 36 9.99 -11.18 1.16
N GLU A 37 9.72 -11.83 0.02
CA GLU A 37 10.66 -11.88 -1.09
C GLU A 37 10.95 -10.48 -1.64
N LEU A 38 12.23 -10.22 -1.88
CA LEU A 38 12.70 -8.95 -2.42
C LEU A 38 12.77 -9.03 -3.95
N THR A 39 11.92 -8.27 -4.62
CA THR A 39 11.94 -8.16 -6.07
C THR A 39 12.97 -7.12 -6.54
N PRO A 40 13.38 -7.15 -7.82
CA PRO A 40 14.15 -6.08 -8.44
C PRO A 40 13.46 -4.72 -8.28
N LEU A 41 14.25 -3.65 -8.22
CA LEU A 41 13.72 -2.30 -8.03
C LEU A 41 13.01 -1.82 -9.31
N GLU A 42 11.80 -1.31 -9.14
CA GLU A 42 10.96 -0.77 -10.21
C GLU A 42 10.16 0.44 -9.69
N LYS A 43 9.89 1.40 -10.57
CA LYS A 43 9.07 2.57 -10.21
C LYS A 43 7.61 2.14 -10.03
N LEU A 44 7.05 2.45 -8.88
CA LEU A 44 5.62 2.28 -8.63
C LEU A 44 4.83 3.42 -9.29
N PRO A 45 3.65 3.14 -9.88
CA PRO A 45 2.74 4.19 -10.32
C PRO A 45 2.31 5.05 -9.12
N PHE A 46 2.55 6.36 -9.20
CA PHE A 46 2.20 7.29 -8.13
C PHE A 46 0.70 7.33 -7.88
N GLY A 47 0.30 7.32 -6.61
CA GLY A 47 -1.09 7.44 -6.21
C GLY A 47 -1.95 6.23 -6.56
N LYS A 48 -1.34 5.05 -6.75
CA LYS A 48 -2.07 3.82 -7.05
C LYS A 48 -2.07 2.83 -5.91
N GLY A 49 -3.25 2.41 -5.47
CA GLY A 49 -3.45 1.34 -4.50
C GLY A 49 -3.38 -0.04 -5.15
N LEU A 50 -3.49 -1.10 -4.34
CA LEU A 50 -3.58 -2.49 -4.78
C LEU A 50 -4.69 -3.20 -4.02
N VAL A 51 -5.65 -3.78 -4.75
CA VAL A 51 -6.63 -4.70 -4.15
C VAL A 51 -5.92 -6.02 -3.84
N LYS A 52 -5.84 -6.37 -2.55
CA LYS A 52 -5.19 -7.60 -2.07
C LYS A 52 -6.18 -8.75 -1.92
N ARG A 53 -7.45 -8.44 -1.64
CA ARG A 53 -8.54 -9.40 -1.48
C ARG A 53 -9.85 -8.75 -1.91
N GLN A 54 -10.66 -9.45 -2.67
CA GLN A 54 -12.05 -9.05 -2.94
C GLN A 54 -12.97 -9.66 -1.87
N GLY A 55 -13.82 -8.82 -1.27
CA GLY A 55 -14.92 -9.23 -0.41
C GLY A 55 -16.24 -8.71 -0.95
N GLU A 56 -17.22 -8.54 -0.06
CA GLU A 56 -18.59 -8.20 -0.44
C GLU A 56 -19.00 -6.79 0.00
N LYS A 57 -19.43 -6.63 1.26
CA LYS A 57 -20.11 -5.43 1.74
C LYS A 57 -19.18 -4.33 2.28
N LEU A 58 -18.01 -4.73 2.79
CA LEU A 58 -17.09 -3.84 3.49
C LEU A 58 -15.77 -3.76 2.71
N ALA A 59 -15.15 -2.58 2.73
CA ALA A 59 -13.80 -2.37 2.21
C ALA A 59 -12.91 -1.80 3.32
N ILE A 60 -11.75 -2.42 3.51
CA ILE A 60 -10.70 -2.00 4.43
C ILE A 60 -9.58 -1.37 3.60
N LEU A 61 -9.36 -0.07 3.81
CA LEU A 61 -8.30 0.69 3.15
C LEU A 61 -7.09 0.81 4.10
N ASN A 62 -6.09 -0.04 3.89
CA ASN A 62 -4.89 -0.08 4.73
C ASN A 62 -3.83 0.92 4.25
N PHE A 63 -3.18 1.59 5.22
CA PHE A 63 -2.01 2.44 4.98
C PHE A 63 -0.82 1.98 5.83
N GLY A 64 0.03 1.15 5.22
CA GLY A 64 1.32 0.75 5.81
C GLY A 64 1.30 -0.60 6.54
N THR A 65 2.12 -0.73 7.57
CA THR A 65 2.56 -2.01 8.15
C THR A 65 1.52 -2.78 8.96
N LEU A 66 0.31 -2.24 9.12
CA LEU A 66 -0.80 -2.97 9.74
C LEU A 66 -1.53 -3.89 8.75
N LEU A 67 -1.05 -3.99 7.50
CA LEU A 67 -1.63 -4.85 6.48
C LEU A 67 -1.85 -6.31 6.95
N PRO A 68 -0.93 -6.96 7.69
CA PRO A 68 -1.16 -8.32 8.18
C PRO A 68 -2.35 -8.44 9.14
N GLU A 69 -2.56 -7.45 10.02
CA GLU A 69 -3.71 -7.43 10.93
C GLU A 69 -5.00 -7.08 10.17
N ALA A 70 -4.92 -6.13 9.22
CA ALA A 70 -6.03 -5.80 8.34
C ALA A 70 -6.48 -7.01 7.50
N ALA A 71 -5.54 -7.87 7.08
CA ALA A 71 -5.84 -9.11 6.37
C ALA A 71 -6.65 -10.11 7.21
N LYS A 72 -6.27 -10.32 8.48
CA LYS A 72 -7.05 -11.17 9.40
C LYS A 72 -8.48 -10.64 9.59
N VAL A 73 -8.64 -9.33 9.73
CA VAL A 73 -9.96 -8.70 9.86
C VAL A 73 -10.75 -8.82 8.56
N ALA A 74 -10.10 -8.60 7.40
CA ALA A 74 -10.73 -8.73 6.10
C ALA A 74 -11.24 -10.15 5.84
N GLU A 75 -10.49 -11.16 6.25
CA GLU A 75 -10.91 -12.56 6.20
C GLU A 75 -12.11 -12.81 7.12
N SER A 76 -12.03 -12.39 8.38
CA SER A 76 -13.10 -12.57 9.38
C SER A 76 -14.43 -11.90 9.00
N LEU A 77 -14.39 -10.77 8.29
CA LEU A 77 -15.57 -9.99 7.93
C LEU A 77 -15.99 -10.15 6.47
N ASN A 78 -15.31 -11.03 5.72
CA ASN A 78 -15.43 -11.11 4.26
C ASN A 78 -15.36 -9.74 3.55
N ALA A 79 -14.43 -8.89 4.00
CA ALA A 79 -14.23 -7.55 3.47
C ALA A 79 -13.21 -7.52 2.32
N THR A 80 -13.40 -6.59 1.39
CA THR A 80 -12.36 -6.21 0.43
C THR A 80 -11.20 -5.58 1.20
N LEU A 81 -9.97 -5.98 0.88
CA LEU A 81 -8.76 -5.40 1.46
C LEU A 81 -7.97 -4.70 0.37
N VAL A 82 -7.67 -3.43 0.60
CA VAL A 82 -6.85 -2.61 -0.29
C VAL A 82 -5.61 -2.15 0.46
N ASP A 83 -4.44 -2.38 -0.12
CA ASP A 83 -3.21 -1.74 0.28
C ASP A 83 -3.09 -0.41 -0.48
N MET A 84 -3.34 0.69 0.21
CA MET A 84 -3.48 2.00 -0.45
C MET A 84 -2.15 2.58 -0.92
N ARG A 85 -1.02 2.20 -0.29
CA ARG A 85 0.37 2.60 -0.60
C ARG A 85 0.69 4.11 -0.51
N PHE A 86 -0.20 4.97 -0.98
CA PHE A 86 -0.03 6.42 -1.08
C PHE A 86 -1.13 7.13 -0.30
N VAL A 87 -0.74 7.90 0.72
CA VAL A 87 -1.63 8.86 1.40
C VAL A 87 -1.84 10.12 0.56
N LYS A 88 -0.84 10.48 -0.26
CA LYS A 88 -0.89 11.61 -1.19
C LYS A 88 -0.01 11.33 -2.41
N PRO A 89 -0.53 11.53 -3.64
CA PRO A 89 -1.96 11.61 -3.95
C PRO A 89 -2.68 10.30 -3.59
N LEU A 90 -3.98 10.37 -3.30
CA LEU A 90 -4.83 9.18 -3.08
C LEU A 90 -5.27 8.58 -4.43
N ASP A 91 -5.58 7.29 -4.44
CA ASP A 91 -6.18 6.64 -5.61
C ASP A 91 -7.70 6.88 -5.63
N GLU A 92 -8.12 8.06 -6.09
CA GLU A 92 -9.53 8.46 -6.07
C GLU A 92 -10.41 7.51 -6.90
N THR A 93 -9.92 7.04 -8.05
CA THR A 93 -10.62 6.05 -8.88
C THR A 93 -10.90 4.77 -8.11
N LEU A 94 -9.91 4.26 -7.37
CA LEU A 94 -10.07 3.05 -6.57
C LEU A 94 -11.02 3.23 -5.38
N ILE A 95 -11.03 4.42 -4.77
CA ILE A 95 -11.88 4.72 -3.60
C ILE A 95 -13.34 4.91 -4.02
N LEU A 96 -13.59 5.64 -5.11
CA LEU A 96 -14.95 5.92 -5.58
C LEU A 96 -15.58 4.71 -6.27
N GLY A 97 -14.74 3.82 -6.83
CA GLY A 97 -15.18 2.71 -7.66
C GLY A 97 -15.74 3.17 -9.00
N ASP A 98 -16.02 2.22 -9.88
CA ASP A 98 -16.82 2.47 -11.08
C ASP A 98 -18.28 2.60 -10.62
N GLY A 99 -18.78 3.84 -10.57
CA GLY A 99 -20.16 4.16 -10.21
C GLY A 99 -21.18 3.72 -11.25
#